data_AF-A0A923G8K3-F1
#
_entry.id   AF-A0A923G8K3-F1
#
_cell.length_a   1.000
_cell.length_b   1.000
_cell.length_c   1.000
_cell.angle_alpha   90.00
_cell.angle_beta   90.00
_cell.angle_gamma   90.00
#
_symmetry.space_group_name_H-M   'P 1'
#
loop_
_entity.id
_entity.type
_entity.pdbx_description
1 polymer ?
#
loop_
_entity_poly.entity_id
_entity_poly.type
_entity_poly.pdbx_seq_one_letter_code
_entity_poly.pdbx_strand_id
1 'polypeptide(L)'
;MQQRQKGFFQFFEKYPMAERHEHKHGNGHYSTVSVGLFQGQVDGAFIGIYDEHGRLRSEENLPWDIIENSYGRNISPVDLLSKLTETAVAKAGAPIAS
;
A
#
# COMPACT_ATOMS: atom_id res chain seq x y z
N MET A 1 -0.28 -9.94 15.21
CA MET A 1 0.84 -9.87 14.23
C MET A 1 0.23 -10.10 12.85
N GLN A 2 0.47 -9.23 11.87
CA GLN A 2 -0.12 -9.38 10.53
C GLN A 2 0.57 -10.52 9.77
N GLN A 3 -0.21 -11.38 9.10
CA GLN A 3 0.27 -12.50 8.28
C GLN A 3 0.72 -11.99 6.91
N ARG A 4 1.80 -11.21 6.89
CA ARG A 4 2.44 -10.70 5.68
C ARG A 4 2.88 -11.87 4.81
N GLN A 5 2.60 -11.79 3.51
CA GLN A 5 2.91 -12.83 2.55
C GLN A 5 4.03 -12.39 1.59
N LYS A 6 4.28 -13.21 0.58
CA LYS A 6 5.35 -13.04 -0.41
C LYS A 6 5.35 -11.65 -1.05
N GLY A 7 4.18 -11.05 -1.30
CA GLY A 7 4.07 -9.73 -1.95
C GLY A 7 4.73 -8.64 -1.12
N PHE A 8 4.44 -8.62 0.19
CA PHE A 8 5.08 -7.72 1.15
C PHE A 8 6.61 -7.83 1.10
N PHE A 9 7.15 -9.04 1.28
CA PHE A 9 8.61 -9.21 1.38
C PHE A 9 9.33 -8.84 0.09
N GLN A 10 8.78 -9.23 -1.07
CA GLN A 10 9.36 -8.87 -2.37
C GLN A 10 9.39 -7.37 -2.60
N PHE A 11 8.36 -6.64 -2.15
CA PHE A 11 8.31 -5.19 -2.28
C PHE A 11 9.40 -4.51 -1.47
N PHE A 12 9.53 -4.85 -0.18
CA PHE A 12 10.52 -4.24 0.71
C PHE A 12 11.96 -4.73 0.46
N GLU A 13 12.13 -5.90 -0.18
CA GLU A 13 13.43 -6.33 -0.71
C GLU A 13 13.84 -5.45 -1.90
N LYS A 14 12.91 -5.12 -2.80
CA LYS A 14 13.18 -4.24 -3.96
C LYS A 14 13.32 -2.76 -3.54
N TYR A 15 12.54 -2.31 -2.56
CA TYR A 15 12.54 -0.94 -2.06
C TYR A 15 12.76 -0.88 -0.53
N PRO A 16 14.00 -1.11 -0.05
CA PRO A 16 14.28 -1.14 1.39
C PRO A 16 13.99 0.17 2.12
N MET A 17 14.01 1.29 1.39
CA MET A 17 13.78 2.64 1.92
C MET A 17 12.32 3.12 1.74
N ALA A 18 11.42 2.28 1.24
CA ALA A 18 10.02 2.65 1.08
C ALA A 18 9.39 2.97 2.45
N GLU A 19 8.73 4.13 2.55
CA GLU A 19 8.00 4.47 3.76
C GLU A 19 6.76 3.59 3.88
N ARG A 20 6.59 3.00 5.08
CA ARG A 20 5.49 2.10 5.38
C ARG A 20 4.47 2.80 6.27
N HIS A 21 3.26 2.97 5.76
CA HIS A 21 2.14 3.48 6.53
C HIS A 21 1.18 2.34 6.87
N GLU A 22 0.94 2.14 8.16
CA GLU A 22 0.02 1.13 8.67
C GLU A 22 -1.21 1.83 9.25
N HIS A 23 -2.40 1.43 8.82
CA HIS A 23 -3.66 2.02 9.27
C HIS A 23 -4.55 0.97 9.91
N LYS A 24 -5.25 1.35 10.98
CA LYS A 24 -6.36 0.58 11.54
C LYS A 24 -7.66 1.18 11.02
N HIS A 25 -8.61 0.35 10.63
CA HIS A 25 -9.92 0.77 10.11
C HIS A 25 -11.01 0.64 11.18
N GLY A 26 -12.12 1.36 10.99
CA GLY A 26 -13.25 1.39 11.94
C GLY A 26 -13.92 0.03 12.16
N ASN A 27 -13.81 -0.90 11.21
CA ASN A 27 -14.29 -2.27 11.35
C ASN A 27 -13.27 -3.24 11.96
N GLY A 28 -12.13 -2.74 12.46
CA GLY A 28 -11.09 -3.56 13.06
C GLY A 28 -10.05 -4.11 12.07
N HIS A 29 -10.29 -4.02 10.76
CA HIS A 29 -9.31 -4.38 9.74
C HIS A 29 -8.06 -3.49 9.81
N TYR A 30 -6.99 -3.96 9.18
CA TYR A 30 -5.74 -3.22 9.03
C TYR A 30 -5.38 -3.08 7.55
N SER A 31 -4.69 -2.00 7.21
CA SER A 31 -4.03 -1.87 5.92
C SER A 31 -2.58 -1.43 6.06
N THR A 32 -1.80 -1.74 5.04
CA THR A 32 -0.44 -1.25 4.85
C THR A 32 -0.37 -0.64 3.46
N VAL A 33 0.09 0.60 3.35
CA VAL A 33 0.35 1.25 2.07
C VAL A 33 1.78 1.77 2.04
N SER A 34 2.44 1.69 0.88
CA SER A 34 3.84 2.11 0.73
C SER A 34 4.15 2.53 -0.70
N VAL A 35 5.07 3.46 -0.86
CA VAL A 35 5.58 3.91 -2.16
C VAL A 35 7.07 3.60 -2.24
N GLY A 36 7.45 2.88 -3.28
CA GLY A 36 8.82 2.51 -3.62
C GLY A 36 9.41 3.54 -4.57
N LEU A 37 10.61 4.01 -4.24
CA LEU A 37 11.33 4.99 -5.04
C LEU A 37 12.58 4.37 -5.69
N PHE A 38 12.87 4.78 -6.91
CA PHE A 38 14.13 4.54 -7.59
C PHE A 38 14.68 5.88 -8.10
N GLN A 39 15.90 6.23 -7.70
CA GLN A 39 16.53 7.52 -8.04
C GLN A 39 15.65 8.75 -7.74
N GLY A 40 14.85 8.68 -6.66
CA GLY A 40 13.96 9.78 -6.23
C GLY A 40 12.63 9.86 -6.98
N GLN A 41 12.38 8.96 -7.94
CA GLN A 41 11.10 8.85 -8.65
C GLN A 41 10.31 7.65 -8.18
N VAL A 42 8.98 7.72 -8.31
CA VAL A 42 8.09 6.59 -8.05
C VAL A 42 8.42 5.45 -9.01
N ASP A 43 8.69 4.26 -8.49
CA ASP A 43 8.96 3.05 -9.29
C ASP A 43 8.00 1.90 -8.95
N GLY A 44 7.37 1.94 -7.76
CA GLY A 44 6.40 0.95 -7.35
C GLY A 44 5.55 1.41 -6.17
N ALA A 45 4.48 0.67 -5.90
CA ALA A 45 3.62 0.87 -4.76
C ALA A 45 3.12 -0.47 -4.22
N PHE A 46 2.72 -0.46 -2.94
CA PHE A 46 2.21 -1.62 -2.25
C PHE A 46 0.92 -1.28 -1.50
N ILE A 47 -0.04 -2.21 -1.53
CA ILE A 47 -1.23 -2.20 -0.69
C ILE A 47 -1.43 -3.60 -0.11
N GLY A 48 -1.46 -3.71 1.22
CA GLY A 48 -1.87 -4.91 1.94
C GLY A 48 -3.12 -4.63 2.77
N ILE A 49 -4.10 -5.54 2.77
CA ILE A 49 -5.32 -5.48 3.56
C ILE A 49 -5.42 -6.74 4.41
N TYR A 50 -5.67 -6.57 5.70
CA TYR A 50 -5.73 -7.64 6.68
C TYR A 50 -7.01 -7.54 7.49
N ASP A 51 -7.56 -8.68 7.90
CA ASP A 51 -8.71 -8.73 8.80
C ASP A 51 -8.34 -8.32 10.24
N GLU A 52 -9.32 -8.25 11.12
CA GLU A 52 -9.14 -7.90 12.54
C GLU A 52 -8.25 -8.88 13.33
N HIS A 53 -8.07 -10.10 12.82
CA HIS A 53 -7.18 -11.11 13.37
C HIS A 53 -5.78 -11.06 12.75
N GLY A 54 -5.54 -10.11 11.83
CA GLY A 54 -4.29 -9.95 11.10
C GLY A 54 -4.09 -10.96 9.98
N ARG A 55 -5.13 -11.68 9.55
CA ARG A 55 -5.04 -12.59 8.38
C ARG A 55 -5.08 -11.77 7.10
N LEU A 56 -4.29 -12.17 6.12
CA LEU A 56 -4.27 -11.50 4.83
C LEU A 56 -5.63 -11.64 4.13
N ARG A 57 -6.17 -10.51 3.66
CA ARG A 57 -7.32 -10.47 2.74
C ARG A 57 -6.87 -10.21 1.31
N SER A 58 -5.95 -9.26 1.10
CA SER A 58 -5.38 -8.97 -0.22
C SER A 58 -4.01 -8.29 -0.11
N GLU A 59 -3.11 -8.58 -1.04
CA GLU A 59 -1.80 -7.94 -1.19
C GLU A 59 -1.61 -7.60 -2.67
N GLU A 60 -1.22 -6.37 -2.97
CA GLU A 60 -1.04 -5.86 -4.32
C GLU A 60 0.28 -5.10 -4.41
N ASN A 61 1.15 -5.56 -5.33
CA ASN A 61 2.32 -4.82 -5.78
C ASN A 61 1.98 -4.15 -7.11
N LEU A 62 2.07 -2.84 -7.14
CA LEU A 62 1.81 -2.02 -8.32
C LEU A 62 3.16 -1.57 -8.90
N PRO A 63 3.64 -2.18 -9.99
CA PRO A 63 4.82 -1.69 -10.71
C PRO A 63 4.52 -0.36 -11.42
N TRP A 64 5.58 0.33 -11.84
CA TRP A 64 5.49 1.65 -12.47
C TRP A 64 4.48 1.73 -13.64
N ASP A 65 4.43 0.72 -14.51
CA ASP A 65 3.50 0.69 -15.64
C ASP A 65 2.03 0.73 -15.20
N ILE A 66 1.68 0.07 -14.10
CA ILE A 66 0.33 0.11 -13.53
C ILE A 66 0.05 1.46 -12.88
N ILE A 67 1.05 2.03 -12.19
CA ILE A 67 0.94 3.34 -11.55
C ILE A 67 0.73 4.43 -12.60
N GLU A 68 1.56 4.44 -13.64
CA GLU A 68 1.52 5.39 -14.74
C GLU A 68 0.14 5.41 -15.41
N ASN A 69 -0.41 4.23 -15.70
CA ASN A 69 -1.72 4.09 -16.33
C ASN A 69 -2.89 4.51 -15.44
N SER A 70 -2.77 4.29 -14.12
CA SER A 70 -3.88 4.52 -13.17
C SER A 70 -3.87 5.91 -12.54
N TYR A 71 -2.68 6.48 -12.34
CA TYR A 71 -2.48 7.71 -11.57
C TYR A 71 -1.70 8.79 -12.33
N GLY A 72 -1.09 8.46 -13.47
CA GLY A 72 -0.38 9.39 -14.34
C GLY A 72 1.15 9.38 -14.17
N ARG A 73 1.83 9.88 -15.22
CA ARG A 73 3.30 9.85 -15.39
C ARG A 73 4.13 10.61 -14.37
N ASN A 74 3.56 11.57 -13.65
CA ASN A 74 4.30 12.48 -12.78
C ASN A 74 3.67 12.56 -11.39
N ILE A 75 3.00 11.50 -10.94
CA ILE A 75 2.40 11.51 -9.61
C ILE A 75 3.51 11.61 -8.55
N SER A 76 3.34 12.54 -7.61
CA SER A 76 4.28 12.67 -6.50
C SER A 76 4.14 11.50 -5.53
N PRO A 77 5.19 11.12 -4.78
CA PRO A 77 5.08 10.06 -3.79
C PRO A 77 4.00 10.31 -2.75
N VAL A 78 3.81 11.57 -2.34
CA VAL A 78 2.80 11.98 -1.35
C VAL A 78 1.39 11.82 -1.92
N ASP A 79 1.15 12.27 -3.15
CA ASP A 79 -0.15 12.14 -3.80
C ASP A 79 -0.50 10.67 -4.04
N LEU A 80 0.49 9.88 -4.49
CA LEU A 80 0.29 8.45 -4.69
C LEU A 80 -0.05 7.78 -3.37
N LEU A 81 0.69 8.06 -2.30
CA LEU A 81 0.39 7.51 -0.97
C LEU A 81 -1.04 7.85 -0.51
N SER A 82 -1.49 9.09 -0.73
CA SER A 82 -2.86 9.50 -0.44
C SER A 82 -3.88 8.66 -1.24
N LYS A 83 -3.65 8.45 -2.53
CA LYS A 83 -4.51 7.60 -3.40
C LYS A 83 -4.50 6.12 -3.03
N LEU A 84 -3.35 5.59 -2.61
CA LEU A 84 -3.26 4.23 -2.09
C LEU A 84 -4.06 4.10 -0.78
N THR A 85 -4.04 5.13 0.06
CA THR A 85 -4.80 5.18 1.31
C THR A 85 -6.32 5.20 1.05
N GLU A 86 -6.78 6.01 0.10
CA GLU A 86 -8.18 6.00 -0.38
C GLU A 86 -8.57 4.60 -0.89
N THR A 87 -7.69 3.96 -1.67
CA THR A 87 -7.91 2.61 -2.20
C THR A 87 -7.96 1.57 -1.08
N ALA A 88 -7.11 1.70 -0.06
CA ALA A 88 -7.11 0.82 1.10
C ALA A 88 -8.38 0.95 1.92
N VAL A 89 -8.91 2.17 2.11
CA VAL A 89 -10.23 2.41 2.75
C VAL A 89 -11.33 1.70 1.98
N ALA A 90 -11.35 1.83 0.65
CA ALA A 90 -12.34 1.17 -0.19
C ALA A 90 -12.27 -0.36 -0.07
N LYS A 91 -11.06 -0.96 -0.13
CA LYS A 91 -10.86 -2.42 -0.02
C LYS A 91 -11.12 -2.96 1.39
N ALA A 92 -10.76 -2.20 2.42
CA ALA A 92 -11.04 -2.56 3.81
C ALA A 92 -12.54 -2.50 4.14
N GLY A 93 -13.31 -1.72 3.38
CA GLY A 93 -14.75 -1.53 3.55
C GLY A 93 -15.12 -0.62 4.73
N ALA A 94 -14.15 0.15 5.24
CA ALA A 94 -14.35 1.06 6.37
C ALA A 94 -13.29 2.17 6.38
N PRO A 95 -13.63 3.37 6.87
CA PRO A 95 -12.67 4.46 7.04
C PRO A 95 -11.57 4.08 8.03
N ILE A 96 -10.45 4.82 7.99
CA ILE A 96 -9.39 4.74 9.00
C ILE A 96 -9.97 5.19 10.35
N ALA A 97 -9.71 4.42 11.40
CA ALA A 97 -10.13 4.76 12.75
C ALA A 97 -9.37 6.01 13.24
N SER A 98 -10.11 6.95 13.83
CA SER A 98 -9.56 8.14 14.49
C SER A 98 -8.89 7.82 15.81
#